data_AF-A0A8C0BYG5-F1
#
_entry.id   AF-A0A8C0BYG5-F1
#
_cell.length_a   1.000
_cell.length_b   1.000
_cell.length_c   1.000
_cell.angle_alpha   90.00
_cell.angle_beta   90.00
_cell.angle_gamma   90.00
#
_symmetry.space_group_name_H-M   'P 1'
#
loop_
_entity.id
_entity.type
_entity.pdbx_description
1 polymer ?
#
loop_
_entity_poly.entity_id
_entity_poly.type
_entity_poly.pdbx_seq_one_letter_code
_entity_poly.pdbx_strand_id
1 'polypeptide(L)'
;MSSADAEQDAAIKLAQERAEIVAKYDRGREGAQIEPWEDADYRLYKVTDRFGFLHPEELPVHDAAIEKQKHLEIERTTKWLKMLKSWEKYKNSEKVNFIGEFIKESHCSSEDKSGLYYLTSLK
;
A
#
# COMPACT_ATOMS: atom_id res chain seq x y z
N MET A 1 -32.82 35.46 41.12
CA MET A 1 -32.57 34.07 40.70
C MET A 1 -31.66 33.41 41.70
N SER A 2 -32.00 32.20 42.14
CA SER A 2 -31.18 31.39 43.04
C SER A 2 -29.99 30.80 42.26
N SER A 3 -28.85 30.57 42.92
CA SER A 3 -27.71 29.88 42.33
C SER A 3 -28.08 28.47 41.82
N ALA A 4 -29.07 27.83 42.46
CA ALA A 4 -29.56 26.51 42.09
C ALA A 4 -30.28 26.49 40.73
N ASP A 5 -30.97 27.57 40.36
CA ASP A 5 -31.68 27.66 39.07
C ASP A 5 -30.66 27.73 37.91
N ALA A 6 -29.58 28.49 38.10
CA ALA A 6 -28.50 28.59 37.12
C ALA A 6 -27.72 27.27 36.93
N GLU A 7 -27.60 26.48 37.99
CA GLU A 7 -26.94 25.17 37.96
C GLU A 7 -27.79 24.12 37.24
N GLN A 8 -29.12 24.16 37.39
CA GLN A 8 -30.05 23.33 36.62
C GLN A 8 -30.04 23.67 35.13
N ASP A 9 -30.04 24.96 34.78
CA ASP A 9 -29.96 25.41 33.38
C ASP A 9 -28.65 24.96 32.70
N ALA A 10 -27.53 24.99 33.44
CA ALA A 10 -26.25 24.49 32.96
C ALA A 10 -26.28 22.97 32.73
N ALA A 11 -26.92 22.21 33.63
CA ALA A 11 -27.08 20.77 33.48
C ALA A 11 -27.93 20.38 32.27
N ILE A 12 -29.00 21.13 31.98
CA ILE A 12 -29.86 20.90 30.80
C ILE A 12 -29.08 21.13 29.50
N LYS A 13 -28.31 22.22 29.41
CA LYS A 13 -27.46 22.50 28.25
C LYS A 13 -26.43 21.38 28.02
N LEU A 14 -25.78 20.92 29.09
CA LEU A 14 -24.80 19.83 29.00
C LEU A 14 -25.45 18.51 28.54
N ALA A 15 -26.66 18.20 29.02
CA ALA A 15 -27.39 17.02 28.61
C ALA A 15 -27.79 17.09 27.12
N GLN A 16 -28.19 18.27 26.65
CA GLN A 16 -28.51 18.50 25.23
C GLN A 16 -27.26 18.35 24.36
N GLU A 17 -26.15 19.00 24.73
CA GLU A 17 -24.87 18.87 24.02
C GLU A 17 -24.41 17.41 23.95
N ARG A 18 -24.53 16.66 25.06
CA ARG A 18 -24.21 15.23 25.09
C ARG A 18 -25.10 14.43 24.15
N ALA A 19 -26.40 14.72 24.12
CA ALA A 19 -27.33 14.05 23.21
C ALA A 19 -27.01 14.35 21.74
N GLU A 20 -26.63 15.59 21.42
CA GLU A 20 -26.22 15.99 20.08
C GLU A 20 -24.92 15.30 19.64
N ILE A 21 -23.95 15.15 20.54
CA ILE A 21 -22.71 14.42 20.27
C ILE A 21 -23.00 12.93 20.03
N VAL A 22 -23.79 12.29 20.90
CA VAL A 22 -24.16 10.88 20.74
C VAL A 22 -24.91 10.66 19.42
N ALA A 23 -25.86 11.54 19.08
CA ALA A 23 -26.60 11.46 17.82
C ALA A 23 -25.69 11.61 16.58
N LYS A 24 -24.58 12.35 16.67
CA LYS A 24 -23.58 12.41 15.59
C LYS A 24 -22.84 11.08 15.43
N TYR A 25 -22.46 10.43 16.52
CA TYR A 25 -21.80 9.12 16.46
C TYR A 25 -22.75 8.01 15.99
N ASP A 26 -23.99 8.01 16.45
CA ASP A 26 -25.01 7.02 16.05
C ASP A 26 -25.32 7.07 14.54
N ARG A 27 -25.21 8.26 13.92
CA ARG A 27 -25.41 8.46 12.48
C ARG A 27 -24.28 7.85 11.64
N GLY A 28 -23.11 7.64 12.23
CA GLY A 28 -21.95 7.09 11.54
C GLY A 28 -21.51 7.90 10.31
N ARG A 29 -20.93 7.20 9.34
CA ARG A 29 -20.34 7.81 8.13
C ARG A 29 -21.38 8.41 7.19
N GLU A 30 -22.57 7.82 7.09
CA GLU A 30 -23.58 8.14 6.08
C GLU A 30 -24.21 9.53 6.23
N GLY A 31 -23.97 10.23 7.35
CA GLY A 31 -24.50 11.58 7.57
C GLY A 31 -23.49 12.58 8.10
N ALA A 32 -22.19 12.31 7.92
CA ALA A 32 -21.12 13.27 8.12
C ALA A 32 -20.76 13.92 6.77
N GLN A 33 -20.52 15.24 6.77
CA GLN A 33 -19.84 15.89 5.66
C GLN A 33 -18.37 15.52 5.76
N ILE A 34 -17.91 14.66 4.87
CA ILE A 34 -16.53 14.19 4.80
C ILE A 34 -15.91 14.87 3.59
N GLU A 35 -14.82 15.59 3.80
CA GLU A 35 -14.11 16.20 2.68
C GLU A 35 -13.44 15.10 1.84
N PRO A 36 -13.32 15.27 0.51
CA PRO A 36 -12.82 14.20 -0.36
C PRO A 36 -11.45 13.63 0.05
N TRP A 37 -10.58 14.43 0.67
CA TRP A 37 -9.27 13.97 1.17
C TRP A 37 -9.32 13.25 2.52
N GLU A 38 -10.41 13.36 3.27
CA GLU A 38 -10.64 12.61 4.52
C GLU A 38 -11.16 11.19 4.23
N ASP A 39 -11.57 10.94 2.98
CA ASP A 39 -12.00 9.64 2.52
C ASP A 39 -10.81 8.71 2.27
N ALA A 40 -10.82 7.52 2.87
CA ALA A 40 -9.85 6.46 2.58
C ALA A 40 -9.94 6.00 1.11
N ASP A 41 -11.11 6.13 0.50
CA ASP A 41 -11.32 5.80 -0.91
C ASP A 41 -10.89 6.91 -1.88
N TYR A 42 -10.28 8.00 -1.38
CA TYR A 42 -9.78 9.07 -2.23
C TYR A 42 -8.72 8.57 -3.22
N ARG A 43 -8.92 8.88 -4.50
CA ARG A 43 -8.11 8.36 -5.62
C ARG A 43 -6.61 8.57 -5.43
N LEU A 44 -6.19 9.67 -4.80
CA LEU A 44 -4.77 9.95 -4.54
C LEU A 44 -4.12 8.82 -3.74
N TYR A 45 -4.81 8.23 -2.77
CA TYR A 45 -4.28 7.15 -1.93
C TYR A 45 -4.24 5.80 -2.64
N LYS A 46 -5.05 5.61 -3.69
CA LYS A 46 -5.06 4.38 -4.51
C LYS A 46 -4.01 4.38 -5.61
N VAL A 47 -3.59 5.56 -6.03
CA VAL A 47 -2.75 5.78 -7.21
C VAL A 47 -1.31 6.17 -6.83
N THR A 48 -1.08 6.57 -5.58
CA THR A 48 0.27 6.91 -5.09
C THR A 48 0.96 5.69 -4.49
N ASP A 49 2.16 5.37 -4.96
CA ASP A 49 2.97 4.25 -4.46
C ASP A 49 3.65 4.59 -3.11
N ARG A 50 4.20 3.57 -2.43
CA ARG A 50 4.94 3.67 -1.16
C ARG A 50 6.09 4.67 -1.23
N PHE A 51 6.67 4.89 -2.41
CA PHE A 51 7.74 5.86 -2.63
C PHE A 51 7.24 7.27 -3.00
N GLY A 52 5.93 7.48 -3.08
CA GLY A 52 5.33 8.77 -3.43
C GLY A 52 5.22 9.04 -4.94
N PHE A 53 5.46 8.03 -5.79
CA PHE A 53 5.24 8.17 -7.24
C PHE A 53 3.76 8.02 -7.59
N LEU A 54 3.29 8.85 -8.51
CA LEU A 54 1.89 8.87 -8.96
C LEU A 54 1.74 7.99 -10.21
N HIS A 55 0.86 6.99 -10.14
CA HIS A 55 0.60 6.06 -11.24
C HIS A 55 -0.56 6.55 -12.14
N PRO A 56 -0.68 6.06 -13.38
CA PRO A 56 -1.86 6.33 -14.20
C PRO A 56 -3.09 5.54 -13.73
N GLU A 57 -2.86 4.33 -13.23
CA GLU A 57 -3.89 3.39 -12.76
C GLU A 57 -3.76 3.17 -11.25
N GLU A 58 -4.82 2.65 -10.64
CA GLU A 58 -4.78 2.24 -9.22
C GLU A 58 -3.77 1.11 -9.03
N LEU A 59 -3.03 1.17 -7.93
CA LEU A 59 -2.05 0.15 -7.62
C LEU A 59 -2.75 -1.19 -7.37
N PRO A 60 -2.16 -2.31 -7.82
CA PRO A 60 -2.70 -3.63 -7.54
C PRO A 60 -2.95 -3.80 -6.05
N VAL A 61 -4.17 -4.20 -5.70
CA VAL A 61 -4.55 -4.48 -4.31
C VAL A 61 -3.68 -5.62 -3.81
N HIS A 62 -3.24 -5.53 -2.56
CA HIS A 62 -2.45 -6.59 -1.95
C HIS A 62 -3.30 -7.86 -1.83
N ASP A 63 -3.09 -8.80 -2.73
CA ASP A 63 -3.72 -10.11 -2.72
C ASP A 63 -2.76 -11.19 -2.20
N ALA A 64 -3.33 -12.33 -1.81
CA ALA A 64 -2.56 -13.46 -1.32
C ALA A 64 -1.66 -14.11 -2.40
N ALA A 65 -1.89 -13.82 -3.69
CA ALA A 65 -1.10 -14.37 -4.79
C ALA A 65 0.21 -13.57 -4.98
N ILE A 66 0.12 -12.24 -4.98
CA ILE A 66 1.21 -11.28 -4.97
C ILE A 66 2.07 -11.50 -3.73
N GLU A 67 1.47 -11.75 -2.57
CA GLU A 67 2.25 -12.05 -1.37
C GLU A 67 3.08 -13.34 -1.51
N LYS A 68 2.49 -14.40 -2.07
CA LYS A 68 3.22 -15.64 -2.40
C LYS A 68 4.32 -15.38 -3.43
N GLN A 69 4.06 -14.56 -4.45
CA GLN A 69 5.07 -14.18 -5.44
C GLN A 69 6.24 -13.43 -4.79
N LYS A 70 5.95 -12.45 -3.92
CA LYS A 70 6.98 -11.73 -3.14
C LYS A 70 7.84 -12.68 -2.31
N HIS A 71 7.23 -13.67 -1.66
CA HIS A 71 7.97 -14.69 -0.91
C HIS A 71 8.91 -15.48 -1.83
N LEU A 72 8.45 -15.90 -3.01
CA LEU A 72 9.29 -16.59 -3.99
C LEU A 72 10.45 -15.70 -4.47
N GLU A 73 10.21 -14.42 -4.72
CA GLU A 73 11.24 -13.45 -5.10
C GLU A 73 12.29 -13.28 -3.99
N ILE A 74 11.88 -13.22 -2.73
CA ILE A 74 12.78 -13.19 -1.56
C ILE A 74 13.62 -14.47 -1.48
N GLU A 75 13.01 -15.65 -1.59
CA GLU A 75 13.74 -16.91 -1.61
C GLU A 75 14.75 -16.97 -2.78
N ARG A 76 14.36 -16.44 -3.94
CA ARG A 76 15.22 -16.36 -5.10
C ARG A 76 16.42 -15.46 -4.86
N THR A 77 16.22 -14.26 -4.32
CA THR A 77 17.32 -13.30 -4.05
C THR A 77 18.32 -13.86 -3.04
N THR A 78 17.85 -14.57 -1.99
CA THR A 78 18.77 -15.24 -1.05
C THR A 78 19.57 -16.36 -1.71
N LYS A 79 18.96 -17.10 -2.64
CA LYS A 79 19.65 -18.12 -3.45
C LYS A 79 20.68 -17.49 -4.39
N TRP A 80 20.32 -16.40 -5.08
CA TRP A 80 21.24 -15.63 -5.92
C TRP A 80 22.44 -15.12 -5.14
N LEU A 81 22.21 -14.59 -3.94
CA LEU A 81 23.27 -14.15 -3.04
C LEU A 81 24.23 -15.28 -2.67
N LYS A 82 23.72 -16.49 -2.38
CA LYS A 82 24.55 -17.67 -2.13
C LYS A 82 25.37 -18.05 -3.37
N MET A 83 24.78 -17.99 -4.57
CA MET A 83 25.48 -18.30 -5.81
C MET A 83 26.59 -17.30 -6.13
N LEU A 84 26.35 -16.00 -5.90
CA LEU A 84 27.36 -14.96 -6.05
C LEU A 84 28.53 -15.14 -5.07
N LYS A 85 28.24 -15.51 -3.82
CA LYS A 85 29.30 -15.82 -2.82
C LYS A 85 30.17 -17.00 -3.22
N SER A 86 29.65 -17.94 -3.98
CA SER A 86 30.38 -19.11 -4.49
C SER A 86 30.48 -19.08 -6.02
N TRP A 87 30.69 -17.89 -6.59
CA TRP A 87 30.63 -17.64 -8.03
C TRP A 87 31.54 -18.56 -8.85
N GLU A 88 32.77 -18.80 -8.37
CA GLU A 88 33.75 -19.69 -9.01
C GLU A 88 33.23 -21.11 -9.26
N LYS A 89 32.32 -21.60 -8.39
CA LYS A 89 31.68 -22.91 -8.54
C LYS A 89 30.56 -22.91 -9.59
N TYR A 90 29.84 -21.80 -9.73
CA TYR A 90 28.59 -21.76 -10.48
C TYR A 90 28.71 -21.11 -11.86
N LYS A 91 29.76 -20.31 -12.11
CA LYS A 91 29.95 -19.53 -13.35
C LYS A 91 29.90 -20.34 -14.65
N ASN A 92 30.32 -21.62 -14.61
CA ASN A 92 30.35 -22.51 -15.78
C ASN A 92 29.18 -23.50 -15.80
N SER A 93 28.19 -23.36 -14.91
CA SER A 93 27.05 -24.27 -14.86
C SER A 93 26.02 -23.97 -15.96
N GLU A 94 25.38 -25.00 -16.50
CA GLU A 94 24.31 -24.88 -17.51
C GLU A 94 23.19 -23.94 -17.04
N LYS A 95 22.91 -23.90 -15.73
CA LYS A 95 21.91 -22.99 -15.15
C LYS A 95 22.25 -21.51 -15.39
N VAL A 96 23.52 -21.13 -15.27
CA VAL A 96 23.94 -19.73 -15.49
C VAL A 96 23.97 -19.41 -16.99
N ASN A 97 24.38 -20.36 -17.83
CA ASN A 97 24.37 -20.21 -19.28
C ASN A 97 22.94 -20.06 -19.83
N PHE A 98 22.02 -20.92 -19.40
CA PHE A 98 20.62 -20.88 -19.77
C PHE A 98 19.94 -19.58 -19.33
N ILE A 99 20.25 -19.08 -18.12
CA ILE A 99 19.73 -17.79 -17.66
C ILE A 99 20.33 -16.64 -18.48
N GLY A 100 21.62 -16.71 -18.83
CA GLY A 100 22.27 -15.73 -19.71
C GLY A 100 21.67 -15.69 -21.11
N GLU A 101 21.26 -16.83 -21.66
CA GLU A 101 20.54 -16.94 -22.94
C GLU A 101 19.12 -16.37 -22.84
N PHE A 102 18.37 -16.77 -21.81
CA PHE A 102 17.02 -16.26 -21.55
C PHE A 102 16.97 -14.73 -21.37
N ILE A 103 17.97 -14.14 -20.69
CA ILE A 103 18.08 -12.68 -20.53
C ILE A 103 18.38 -11.98 -21.87
N LYS A 104 19.22 -12.57 -22.72
CA LYS A 104 19.50 -12.03 -24.07
C LYS A 104 18.28 -12.05 -24.98
N GLU A 105 17.47 -13.10 -24.89
CA GLU A 105 16.21 -13.24 -25.66
C GLU A 105 15.12 -12.30 -25.14
N SER A 106 14.97 -12.15 -23.81
CA SER A 106 13.95 -11.29 -23.21
C SER A 106 14.14 -9.79 -23.53
N HIS A 107 15.37 -9.36 -23.81
CA HIS A 107 15.65 -7.98 -24.26
C HIS A 107 15.36 -7.74 -25.75
N CYS A 108 15.03 -8.77 -26.53
CA CYS A 108 14.78 -8.67 -27.97
C CYS A 108 13.27 -8.66 -28.33
N SER A 109 12.36 -8.98 -27.40
CA SER A 109 10.92 -8.96 -27.64
C SER A 109 10.19 -7.92 -26.78
N SER A 110 9.81 -6.82 -27.45
CA SER A 110 8.54 -6.07 -27.28
C SER A 110 7.99 -5.75 -25.88
N GLU A 111 8.00 -4.44 -25.58
CA GLU A 111 6.85 -3.61 -25.16
C GLU A 111 6.15 -3.74 -23.79
N ASP A 112 6.34 -4.78 -22.99
CA ASP A 112 5.76 -4.80 -21.62
C ASP A 112 6.78 -4.35 -20.56
N LYS A 113 6.94 -3.02 -20.45
CA LYS A 113 7.85 -2.38 -19.48
C LYS A 113 7.35 -2.47 -18.03
N SER A 114 6.14 -2.96 -17.76
CA SER A 114 5.52 -2.95 -16.42
C SER A 114 6.33 -3.73 -15.36
N GLY A 115 7.06 -4.78 -15.77
CA GLY A 115 7.86 -5.61 -14.84
C GLY A 115 9.22 -5.02 -14.45
N LEU A 116 9.76 -4.07 -15.21
CA LEU A 116 11.11 -3.52 -14.96
C LEU A 116 11.12 -2.37 -13.95
N TYR A 117 9.98 -1.72 -13.68
CA TYR A 117 9.90 -0.59 -12.75
C TYR A 117 10.17 -0.97 -11.28
N TYR A 118 10.07 -2.25 -10.90
CA TYR A 118 10.38 -2.69 -9.54
C TYR A 118 11.87 -2.93 -9.29
N LEU A 119 12.68 -3.23 -10.33
CA LEU A 119 14.12 -3.49 -10.17
C LEU A 119 14.99 -2.24 -10.31
N THR A 120 14.53 -1.19 -11.00
CA THR A 120 15.32 0.05 -11.17
C THR A 120 15.13 1.08 -10.05
N SER A 121 14.15 0.87 -9.17
CA SER A 121 13.82 1.79 -8.06
C SER A 121 14.53 1.46 -6.74
N LEU A 122 15.42 0.45 -6.73
CA LEU A 122 16.45 0.28 -5.69
C LEU A 122 17.76 0.94 -6.14
N LYS A 123 17.82 2.27 -6.04
CA LYS A 123 19.06 3.03 -5.85
C LYS A 123 18.85 4.03 -4.73
#